data_AF-A0A4U9D577-F1
#
_entry.id   AF-A0A4U9D577-F1
#
_cell.length_a   1.000
_cell.length_b   1.000
_cell.length_c   1.000
_cell.angle_alpha   90.00
_cell.angle_beta   90.00
_cell.angle_gamma   90.00
#
_symmetry.space_group_name_H-M   'P 1'
#
loop_
_entity.id
_entity.type
_entity.pdbx_description
1 polymer ?
#
loop_
_entity_poly.entity_id
_entity_poly.type
_entity_poly.pdbx_seq_one_letter_code
_entity_poly.pdbx_strand_id
1 'polypeptide(L)' 'MANYFNTLNLRQQLAQLGKCRFMAREEFADGASYLQG' A
#
# COMPACT_ATOMS: atom_id res chain seq x y z
N MET A 1 -8.98 -9.36 20.07
CA MET A 1 -8.40 -9.07 18.75
C MET A 1 -9.46 -8.35 17.93
N ALA A 2 -9.37 -7.02 17.80
CA ALA A 2 -10.34 -6.24 17.01
C ALA A 2 -9.91 -6.23 15.54
N ASN A 3 -10.86 -6.27 14.61
CA ASN A 3 -10.58 -6.17 13.18
C ASN A 3 -10.01 -4.78 12.87
N TYR A 4 -8.81 -4.71 12.30
CA TYR A 4 -8.13 -3.46 11.92
C TYR A 4 -9.00 -2.57 11.02
N PHE A 5 -9.74 -3.15 10.07
CA PHE A 5 -10.60 -2.36 9.19
C PHE A 5 -11.73 -1.65 9.95
N ASN A 6 -12.23 -2.29 11.02
CA ASN A 6 -13.30 -1.75 11.86
C ASN A 6 -12.81 -0.66 12.83
N THR A 7 -11.49 -0.46 12.98
CA THR A 7 -10.94 0.66 13.77
C THR A 7 -10.79 1.93 12.94
N LEU A 8 -10.94 1.84 11.61
CA LEU A 8 -10.85 2.97 10.69
C LEU A 8 -12.20 3.66 10.55
N ASN A 9 -12.17 5.00 10.40
CA ASN A 9 -13.37 5.75 10.02
C ASN A 9 -13.68 5.57 8.52
N LEU A 10 -14.92 5.88 8.11
CA LEU A 10 -15.41 5.68 6.73
C LEU A 10 -14.47 6.30 5.68
N ARG A 11 -13.91 7.49 5.94
CA ARG A 11 -12.97 8.17 5.04
C ARG A 11 -11.68 7.36 4.86
N GLN A 12 -11.12 6.83 5.94
CA GLN A 12 -9.91 6.00 5.91
C GLN A 12 -10.17 4.66 5.22
N GLN A 13 -11.33 4.05 5.45
CA GLN A 13 -11.74 2.83 4.77
C GLN A 13 -11.81 3.04 3.25
N LEU A 14 -12.52 4.08 2.80
CA LEU A 14 -12.62 4.44 1.37
C LEU A 14 -11.25 4.76 0.76
N ALA A 15 -10.39 5.48 1.50
CA ALA A 15 -9.04 5.79 1.03
C ALA A 15 -8.16 4.55 0.87
N GLN A 16 -8.37 3.49 1.65
CA GLN A 16 -7.65 2.23 1.48
C GLN A 16 -8.28 1.37 0.36
N LEU A 17 -9.61 1.32 0.28
CA LEU A 17 -10.33 0.60 -0.78
C LEU A 17 -10.07 1.18 -2.18
N GLY A 18 -9.93 2.50 -2.30
CA GLY A 18 -9.68 3.18 -3.58
C GLY A 18 -8.21 3.22 -4.01
N LYS A 19 -7.27 2.68 -3.22
CA LYS A 19 -5.85 2.65 -3.59
C LYS A 19 -5.57 1.51 -4.55
N CYS A 20 -5.61 1.82 -5.84
CA CYS A 20 -5.12 0.95 -6.89
C CYS A 20 -4.40 1.81 -7.95
N ARG A 21 -3.15 1.45 -8.28
CA ARG A 21 -2.44 2.07 -9.40
C ARG A 21 -1.55 1.05 -10.10
N PHE A 22 -1.44 1.20 -11.42
CA PHE A 22 -0.42 0.50 -12.19
C PHE A 22 0.93 1.18 -11.96
N MET A 23 1.98 0.40 -11.74
CA MET A 23 3.33 0.92 -11.51
C MET A 23 4.15 0.83 -12.80
N ALA A 24 4.92 1.87 -13.10
CA ALA A 24 5.82 1.87 -14.25
C ALA A 24 7.09 1.05 -13.95
N ARG A 25 7.72 0.51 -14.99
CA ARG A 25 8.95 -0.30 -14.84
C ARG A 25 10.11 0.50 -14.24
N GLU A 26 10.16 1.79 -14.55
CA GLU A 26 11.17 2.73 -14.06
C GLU A 26 11.13 2.89 -12.54
N GLU A 27 9.98 2.68 -11.89
CA GLU A 27 9.84 2.73 -10.42
C GLU A 27 10.59 1.61 -9.70
N PHE A 28 11.02 0.57 -10.42
CA PHE A 28 11.75 -0.58 -9.89
C PHE A 28 13.22 -0.61 -10.35
N ALA A 29 13.79 0.54 -10.73
CA ALA A 29 15.18 0.64 -11.21
C ALA A 29 16.21 0.05 -10.22
N ASP A 30 16.00 0.26 -8.91
CA ASP A 30 16.89 -0.23 -7.86
C ASP A 30 16.69 -1.74 -7.55
N GLY A 31 15.69 -2.38 -8.15
CA GLY A 31 15.43 -3.81 -7.99
C GLY A 31 15.35 -4.25 -6.53
N ALA A 32 16.12 -5.27 -6.17
CA ALA A 32 16.19 -5.80 -4.81
C ALA A 32 17.31 -5.19 -3.96
N SER A 33 17.95 -4.11 -4.41
CA SER A 33 19.09 -3.50 -3.70
C SER A 33 18.71 -3.08 -2.27
N TYR A 34 17.45 -2.69 -2.05
CA TYR A 34 16.94 -2.31 -0.72
C TYR A 34 16.85 -3.49 0.28
N LEU A 35 16.93 -4.73 -0.21
CA LEU A 35 16.90 -5.95 0.61
C LEU A 35 18.29 -6.53 0.86
N GLN A 36 19.36 -5.91 0.34
CA GLN A 36 20.71 -6.48 0.39
C GLN A 36 21.43 -6.34 1.74
N GLY A 37 20.97 -5.44 2.63
CA GLY A 37 21.50 -5.32 3.99
C GLY A 37 22.78 -4.50 4.09
#